data_AF-A0A819YZ64-F1
#
_entry.id   AF-A0A819YZ64-F1
#
_cell.length_a   1.000
_cell.length_b   1.000
_cell.length_c   1.000
_cell.angle_alpha   90.00
_cell.angle_beta   90.00
_cell.angle_gamma   90.00
#
_symmetry.space_group_name_H-M   'P 1'
#
loop_
_entity.id
_entity.type
_entity.pdbx_description
1 polymer ?
#
loop_
_entity_poly.entity_id
_entity_poly.type
_entity_poly.pdbx_seq_one_letter_code
_entity_poly.pdbx_strand_id
1 'polypeptide(L)'
;HLKKTRSFASTPPTLKKSHSTASATLDKHRHLEEDIFTLGQMSDLAKTITVPHQQLDDSIKETINIVNKCLLDETTTTNTESNSISDNNNNHKSNNVQLILNTTDSIETIDIIFSSSEQKISWEKNFLEAKKILLEIAAGQRNISFQQVLTLPHHRPGSQFSCGTVRPCSNDVCLCNNEGEICLINIESDITVKSFNGITLSDIKCIAYIPSNKIRQKASSIKSTNHERKTSYLTKQPSTNSDDTIPIDSLLDSDTSDDDDISHDDNLSLNTVEEDFINEQQISKDATLWLGTENGELFIYECSQTMKSIARKNGIIKQLNLSIHSILYTDNKVFLALNHGKLCVFKRDLNGCWDFDSPIIRSIEENSRLSSNKTGENYDEENTDPISIMTLAAGKLWCAIRDKIYVVCINSLNVQHSFIVDDCHRHVSCMATSGSSMHHVWIASQGSHEIRLYHATHFVCLFETSIRTAVTQKLQACDDIIRVHKLGCLYVSTLHVCKEILWIGTSSGIIVNLIIPQLIDLLSINGTSKLTLNSIQLKGLTFGHVGPVRFILSTDKNILSTTDDGSTIKTFVITIGDGFEDFNNNDETLGKDDALSHLILWNL
;
A
#
# COMPACT_ATOMS: atom_id res chain seq x y z
N HIS A 1 -15.08 55.51 15.30
CA HIS A 1 -14.14 56.48 14.71
C HIS A 1 -13.58 55.85 13.44
N LEU A 2 -13.76 56.31 12.21
CA LEU A 2 -14.24 57.55 11.62
C LEU A 2 -15.02 57.20 10.33
N LYS A 3 -16.15 57.90 10.12
CA LYS A 3 -16.90 58.01 8.86
C LYS A 3 -16.34 59.17 8.02
N LYS A 4 -16.70 59.15 6.73
CA LYS A 4 -16.83 60.23 5.70
C LYS A 4 -15.74 60.12 4.62
N THR A 5 -16.06 60.05 3.32
CA THR A 5 -17.05 60.80 2.50
C THR A 5 -17.51 59.93 1.28
N ARG A 6 -18.81 59.60 1.07
CA ARG A 6 -19.85 60.26 0.20
C ARG A 6 -19.32 61.02 -1.03
N SER A 7 -19.88 60.97 -2.24
CA SER A 7 -21.06 60.32 -2.87
C SER A 7 -21.13 60.72 -4.37
N PHE A 8 -22.11 60.14 -5.09
CA PHE A 8 -22.76 60.51 -6.39
C PHE A 8 -22.43 59.56 -7.55
N ALA A 9 -23.35 59.05 -8.38
CA ALA A 9 -24.79 58.77 -8.36
C ALA A 9 -25.11 58.13 -9.73
N SER A 10 -25.94 57.07 -9.80
CA SER A 10 -27.02 56.89 -10.79
C SER A 10 -27.71 55.53 -10.67
N THR A 11 -29.03 55.59 -10.82
CA THR A 11 -30.07 54.55 -10.70
C THR A 11 -30.11 53.54 -11.87
N PRO A 12 -30.80 52.39 -11.73
CA PRO A 12 -30.63 51.20 -12.57
C PRO A 12 -31.63 51.14 -13.76
N PRO A 13 -31.35 50.38 -14.85
CA PRO A 13 -32.37 50.03 -15.83
C PRO A 13 -32.93 48.61 -15.64
N THR A 14 -34.20 48.50 -16.05
CA THR A 14 -35.18 47.42 -15.93
C THR A 14 -34.94 46.18 -16.81
N LEU A 15 -35.25 44.99 -16.28
CA LEU A 15 -35.37 43.73 -17.02
C LEU A 15 -36.54 43.72 -18.02
N LYS A 16 -36.29 43.27 -19.25
CA LYS A 16 -37.30 42.68 -20.14
C LYS A 16 -36.93 41.21 -20.40
N LYS A 17 -37.87 40.29 -20.15
CA LYS A 17 -37.77 38.86 -20.46
C LYS A 17 -38.19 38.59 -21.91
N SER A 18 -37.39 37.81 -22.64
CA SER A 18 -37.79 37.15 -23.89
C SER A 18 -37.59 35.63 -23.74
N HIS A 19 -38.68 34.90 -23.53
CA HIS A 19 -38.73 33.43 -23.58
C HIS A 19 -39.58 33.02 -24.78
N SER A 20 -38.99 32.51 -25.86
CA SER A 20 -39.71 31.64 -26.82
C SER A 20 -38.84 30.87 -27.83
N THR A 21 -37.54 31.13 -27.98
CA THR A 21 -36.71 30.47 -29.01
C THR A 21 -35.82 29.32 -28.51
N ALA A 22 -35.46 29.29 -27.22
CA ALA A 22 -34.49 28.31 -26.69
C ALA A 22 -35.06 26.89 -26.47
N SER A 23 -36.38 26.72 -26.39
CA SER A 23 -36.99 25.40 -26.13
C SER A 23 -36.95 24.48 -27.36
N ALA A 24 -37.13 25.03 -28.56
CA ALA A 24 -37.21 24.23 -29.79
C ALA A 24 -35.83 23.74 -30.28
N THR A 25 -34.75 24.47 -29.96
CA THR A 25 -33.37 24.08 -30.29
C THR A 25 -32.82 23.03 -29.35
N LEU A 26 -33.20 23.06 -28.06
CA LEU A 26 -32.82 22.02 -27.09
C LEU A 26 -33.45 20.67 -27.43
N ASP A 27 -34.72 20.65 -27.86
CA ASP A 27 -35.41 19.41 -28.23
C ASP A 27 -34.78 18.75 -29.47
N LYS A 28 -34.31 19.56 -30.43
CA LYS A 28 -33.66 19.06 -31.65
C LYS A 28 -32.24 18.54 -31.40
N HIS A 29 -31.48 19.19 -30.50
CA HIS A 29 -30.17 18.70 -30.06
C HIS A 29 -30.28 17.33 -29.37
N ARG A 30 -31.29 17.18 -28.49
CA ARG A 30 -31.59 15.92 -27.80
C ARG A 30 -31.93 14.79 -28.77
N HIS A 31 -32.67 15.09 -29.85
CA HIS A 31 -32.99 14.09 -30.88
C HIS A 31 -31.77 13.69 -31.72
N LEU A 32 -30.84 14.60 -32.00
CA LEU A 32 -29.60 14.27 -32.71
C LEU A 32 -28.65 13.42 -31.85
N GLU A 33 -28.62 13.61 -30.53
CA GLU A 33 -27.91 12.72 -29.60
C GLU A 33 -28.53 11.31 -29.54
N GLU A 34 -29.86 11.22 -29.54
CA GLU A 34 -30.59 9.94 -29.63
C GLU A 34 -30.32 9.21 -30.97
N ASP A 35 -30.21 9.96 -32.07
CA ASP A 35 -29.89 9.42 -33.39
C ASP A 35 -28.44 8.88 -33.44
N ILE A 36 -27.46 9.56 -32.82
CA ILE A 36 -26.09 9.05 -32.70
C ILE A 36 -26.04 7.78 -31.87
N PHE A 37 -26.78 7.74 -30.76
CA PHE A 37 -26.84 6.55 -29.93
C PHE A 37 -27.43 5.35 -30.70
N THR A 38 -28.46 5.61 -31.53
CA THR A 38 -29.07 4.59 -32.38
C THR A 38 -28.12 4.13 -33.50
N LEU A 39 -27.41 5.07 -34.16
CA LEU A 39 -26.41 4.75 -35.18
C LEU A 39 -25.21 3.97 -34.60
N GLY A 40 -24.84 4.22 -33.34
CA GLY A 40 -23.85 3.43 -32.61
C GLY A 40 -24.30 1.97 -32.43
N GLN A 41 -25.54 1.76 -32.01
CA GLN A 41 -26.12 0.41 -31.92
C GLN A 41 -26.20 -0.29 -33.29
N MET A 42 -26.53 0.45 -34.36
CA MET A 42 -26.51 -0.11 -35.72
C MET A 42 -25.11 -0.50 -36.16
N SER A 43 -24.07 0.25 -35.78
CA SER A 43 -22.67 -0.12 -36.04
C SER A 43 -22.25 -1.37 -35.27
N ASP A 44 -22.71 -1.57 -34.05
CA ASP A 44 -22.37 -2.75 -33.25
C ASP A 44 -23.12 -4.00 -33.74
N LEU A 45 -24.36 -3.84 -34.20
CA LEU A 45 -25.11 -4.92 -34.86
C LEU A 45 -24.51 -5.27 -36.22
N ALA A 46 -24.02 -4.29 -37.00
CA ALA A 46 -23.34 -4.54 -38.27
C ALA A 46 -22.11 -5.45 -38.09
N LYS A 47 -21.29 -5.20 -37.06
CA LYS A 47 -20.11 -6.05 -36.71
C LYS A 47 -20.46 -7.50 -36.40
N THR A 48 -21.73 -7.81 -36.13
CA THR A 48 -22.21 -9.16 -35.82
C THR A 48 -22.58 -9.95 -37.10
N ILE A 49 -22.63 -9.30 -38.27
CA ILE A 49 -22.94 -9.92 -39.56
C ILE A 49 -21.68 -10.59 -40.13
N THR A 50 -21.78 -11.87 -40.48
CA THR A 50 -20.64 -12.72 -40.90
C THR A 50 -20.26 -12.61 -42.38
N VAL A 51 -21.04 -11.89 -43.20
CA VAL A 51 -20.80 -11.68 -44.64
C VAL A 51 -20.17 -10.30 -44.85
N PRO A 52 -19.21 -10.08 -45.77
CA PRO A 52 -18.59 -8.76 -45.97
C PRO A 52 -19.59 -7.70 -46.42
N HIS A 53 -19.77 -6.65 -45.63
CA HIS A 53 -20.77 -5.59 -45.81
C HIS A 53 -20.13 -4.17 -45.76
N GLN A 54 -19.02 -4.00 -46.47
CA GLN A 54 -18.23 -2.76 -46.51
C GLN A 54 -19.07 -1.51 -46.83
N GLN A 55 -19.99 -1.60 -47.80
CA GLN A 55 -20.83 -0.46 -48.20
C GLN A 55 -21.79 -0.01 -47.08
N LEU A 56 -22.26 -0.95 -46.25
CA LEU A 56 -23.12 -0.64 -45.11
C LEU A 56 -22.31 0.08 -44.03
N ASP A 57 -21.11 -0.42 -43.71
CA ASP A 57 -20.21 0.20 -42.74
C ASP A 57 -19.76 1.61 -43.17
N ASP A 58 -19.47 1.78 -44.45
CA ASP A 58 -19.08 3.08 -45.01
C ASP A 58 -20.28 4.05 -44.95
N SER A 59 -21.49 3.59 -45.24
CA SER A 59 -22.72 4.41 -45.13
C SER A 59 -23.06 4.77 -43.67
N ILE A 60 -22.85 3.85 -42.72
CA ILE A 60 -23.04 4.11 -41.29
C ILE A 60 -22.00 5.11 -40.79
N LYS A 61 -20.73 4.98 -41.19
CA LYS A 61 -19.68 5.95 -40.83
C LYS A 61 -19.93 7.31 -41.44
N GLU A 62 -20.38 7.38 -42.69
CA GLU A 62 -20.71 8.64 -43.36
C GLU A 62 -21.89 9.33 -42.66
N THR A 63 -22.96 8.61 -42.34
CA THR A 63 -24.11 9.17 -41.61
C THR A 63 -23.74 9.59 -40.18
N ILE A 64 -22.93 8.82 -39.46
CA ILE A 64 -22.39 9.22 -38.15
C ILE A 64 -21.57 10.51 -38.27
N ASN A 65 -20.74 10.64 -39.30
CA ASN A 65 -19.94 11.85 -39.53
C ASN A 65 -20.82 13.05 -39.89
N ILE A 66 -21.89 12.87 -40.66
CA ILE A 66 -22.85 13.93 -41.00
C ILE A 66 -23.61 14.38 -39.75
N VAL A 67 -24.11 13.46 -38.91
CA VAL A 67 -24.84 13.81 -37.68
C VAL A 67 -23.91 14.48 -36.67
N ASN A 68 -22.67 13.98 -36.51
CA ASN A 68 -21.66 14.65 -35.68
C ASN A 68 -21.36 16.05 -36.20
N LYS A 69 -21.24 16.24 -37.52
CA LYS A 69 -21.04 17.56 -38.12
C LYS A 69 -22.24 18.48 -37.86
N CYS A 70 -23.47 17.99 -37.95
CA CYS A 70 -24.67 18.76 -37.61
C CYS A 70 -24.74 19.12 -36.11
N LEU A 71 -24.32 18.24 -35.20
CA LEU A 71 -24.21 18.55 -33.76
C LEU A 71 -23.10 19.56 -33.47
N LEU A 72 -21.96 19.47 -34.17
CA LEU A 72 -20.87 20.44 -34.11
C LEU A 72 -21.30 21.81 -34.68
N ASP A 73 -22.11 21.81 -35.74
CA ASP A 73 -22.67 23.02 -36.32
C ASP A 73 -23.75 23.62 -35.39
N GLU A 74 -24.60 22.85 -34.70
CA GLU A 74 -25.58 23.39 -33.72
C GLU A 74 -24.93 23.89 -32.42
N THR A 75 -23.87 23.24 -31.94
CA THR A 75 -23.07 23.72 -30.78
C THR A 75 -22.28 25.00 -31.09
N THR A 76 -21.96 25.25 -32.36
CA THR A 76 -21.38 26.54 -32.80
C THR A 76 -22.45 27.59 -33.11
N THR A 77 -23.66 27.20 -33.53
CA THR A 77 -24.74 28.14 -33.87
C THR A 77 -25.49 28.69 -32.63
N THR A 78 -25.50 27.99 -31.49
CA THR A 78 -26.07 28.52 -30.23
C THR A 78 -25.30 29.70 -29.62
N ASN A 79 -24.14 30.05 -30.19
CA ASN A 79 -23.38 31.26 -29.85
C ASN A 79 -23.57 32.42 -30.85
N THR A 80 -24.43 32.30 -31.87
CA THR A 80 -24.42 33.27 -32.98
C THR A 80 -25.79 33.61 -33.59
N GLU A 81 -26.87 33.72 -32.79
CA GLU A 81 -28.12 34.34 -33.27
C GLU A 81 -28.73 35.31 -32.25
N SER A 82 -28.12 36.49 -32.13
CA SER A 82 -28.90 37.72 -32.05
C SER A 82 -28.25 38.78 -32.92
N ASN A 83 -28.69 38.78 -34.18
CA ASN A 83 -28.78 39.90 -35.13
C ASN A 83 -28.13 39.59 -36.48
N SER A 84 -28.98 39.15 -37.43
CA SER A 84 -28.75 39.49 -38.82
C SER A 84 -29.10 40.97 -39.03
N ILE A 85 -28.13 41.74 -39.54
CA ILE A 85 -28.20 42.52 -40.79
C ILE A 85 -26.95 43.40 -40.85
N SER A 86 -26.30 43.39 -42.01
CA SER A 86 -25.19 44.23 -42.51
C SER A 86 -23.73 43.81 -42.21
N ASP A 87 -23.17 43.18 -43.24
CA ASP A 87 -21.89 43.46 -43.90
C ASP A 87 -20.52 43.26 -43.19
N ASN A 88 -19.78 42.33 -43.80
CA ASN A 88 -18.33 42.26 -44.03
C ASN A 88 -17.33 41.91 -42.90
N ASN A 89 -16.61 40.80 -43.17
CA ASN A 89 -15.20 40.53 -42.86
C ASN A 89 -14.69 40.73 -41.43
N ASN A 90 -14.61 39.65 -40.65
CA ASN A 90 -13.35 39.10 -40.10
C ASN A 90 -13.59 37.97 -39.09
N ASN A 91 -12.70 36.98 -39.12
CA ASN A 91 -12.52 35.94 -38.10
C ASN A 91 -12.52 36.53 -36.69
N HIS A 92 -13.51 36.19 -35.87
CA HIS A 92 -13.43 36.33 -34.42
C HIS A 92 -13.76 34.99 -33.74
N LYS A 93 -12.71 34.21 -33.44
CA LYS A 93 -12.74 33.28 -32.31
C LYS A 93 -13.10 34.11 -31.08
N SER A 94 -14.22 33.80 -30.43
CA SER A 94 -14.64 34.53 -29.25
C SER A 94 -13.56 34.44 -28.16
N ASN A 95 -13.09 35.60 -27.71
CA ASN A 95 -12.12 35.73 -26.63
C ASN A 95 -12.78 35.56 -25.24
N ASN A 96 -13.90 34.85 -25.15
CA ASN A 96 -14.57 34.58 -23.88
C ASN A 96 -14.23 33.18 -23.34
N VAL A 97 -14.17 33.04 -22.02
CA VAL A 97 -14.09 31.78 -21.28
C VAL A 97 -15.19 31.82 -20.23
N GLN A 98 -16.03 30.80 -20.22
CA GLN A 98 -17.10 30.65 -19.23
C GLN A 98 -16.68 29.63 -18.18
N LEU A 99 -16.72 30.02 -16.91
CA LEU A 99 -16.42 29.18 -15.76
C LEU A 99 -17.70 28.94 -14.97
N ILE A 100 -18.03 27.67 -14.70
CA ILE A 100 -19.13 27.30 -13.83
C ILE A 100 -18.56 26.92 -12.47
N LEU A 101 -18.98 27.64 -11.43
CA LEU A 101 -18.54 27.50 -10.05
C LEU A 101 -19.68 26.91 -9.21
N ASN A 102 -19.45 25.73 -8.63
CA ASN A 102 -20.33 25.19 -7.61
C ASN A 102 -19.84 25.66 -6.24
N THR A 103 -20.55 26.62 -5.65
CA THR A 103 -20.40 26.97 -4.23
C THR A 103 -21.42 26.19 -3.40
N THR A 104 -21.26 26.15 -2.06
CA THR A 104 -22.15 25.39 -1.17
C THR A 104 -23.60 25.85 -1.22
N ASP A 105 -23.85 27.07 -1.72
CA ASP A 105 -25.15 27.70 -1.69
C ASP A 105 -25.77 27.91 -3.10
N SER A 106 -24.99 27.83 -4.19
CA SER A 106 -25.50 27.89 -5.58
C SER A 106 -24.45 27.59 -6.67
N ILE A 107 -24.94 27.33 -7.89
CA ILE A 107 -24.14 27.24 -9.12
C ILE A 107 -24.06 28.65 -9.73
N GLU A 108 -22.86 29.24 -9.74
CA GLU A 108 -22.59 30.55 -10.33
C GLU A 108 -21.81 30.39 -11.64
N THR A 109 -22.08 31.23 -12.64
CA THR A 109 -21.37 31.22 -13.92
C THR A 109 -20.64 32.54 -14.10
N ILE A 110 -19.33 32.49 -14.33
CA ILE A 110 -18.46 33.65 -14.54
C ILE A 110 -17.96 33.64 -15.98
N ASP A 111 -18.24 34.72 -16.71
CA ASP A 111 -17.70 34.96 -18.04
C ASP A 111 -16.48 35.87 -17.97
N ILE A 112 -15.34 35.39 -18.48
CA ILE A 112 -14.08 36.12 -18.58
C ILE A 112 -13.83 36.47 -20.04
N ILE A 113 -13.65 37.76 -20.33
CA ILE A 113 -13.41 38.26 -21.68
C ILE A 113 -11.96 38.74 -21.79
N PHE A 114 -11.23 38.21 -22.75
CA PHE A 114 -9.82 38.53 -23.01
C PHE A 114 -9.67 39.54 -24.14
N SER A 115 -8.68 40.42 -24.02
CA SER A 115 -8.40 41.44 -25.04
C SER A 115 -7.78 40.87 -26.31
N SER A 116 -7.12 39.70 -26.23
CA SER A 116 -6.58 38.96 -27.37
C SER A 116 -6.73 37.44 -27.20
N SER A 117 -6.69 36.72 -28.32
CA SER A 117 -6.74 35.24 -28.33
C SER A 117 -5.46 34.63 -27.73
N GLU A 118 -4.31 35.29 -27.88
CA GLU A 118 -3.05 34.86 -27.25
C GLU A 118 -3.10 34.98 -25.72
N GLN A 119 -3.71 36.04 -25.19
CA GLN A 119 -3.92 36.19 -23.74
C GLN A 119 -4.87 35.13 -23.21
N LYS A 120 -5.94 34.80 -23.94
CA LYS A 120 -6.84 33.70 -23.60
C LYS A 120 -6.09 32.37 -23.52
N ILE A 121 -5.32 32.01 -24.55
CA ILE A 121 -4.58 30.73 -24.61
C ILE A 121 -3.52 30.67 -23.49
N SER A 122 -2.78 31.76 -23.27
CA SER A 122 -1.81 31.86 -22.18
C SER A 122 -2.46 31.73 -20.80
N TRP A 123 -3.60 32.40 -20.61
CA TRP A 123 -4.38 32.31 -19.38
C TRP A 123 -4.94 30.91 -19.17
N GLU A 124 -5.51 30.26 -20.19
CA GLU A 124 -6.02 28.88 -20.12
C GLU A 124 -4.91 27.89 -19.75
N LYS A 125 -3.73 28.04 -20.37
CA LYS A 125 -2.55 27.23 -20.04
C LYS A 125 -2.15 27.42 -18.58
N ASN A 126 -1.99 28.67 -18.14
CA ASN A 126 -1.61 28.99 -16.76
C ASN A 126 -2.69 28.59 -15.75
N PHE A 127 -3.97 28.69 -16.11
CA PHE A 127 -5.10 28.30 -15.26
C PHE A 127 -5.17 26.79 -15.11
N LEU A 128 -4.94 26.01 -16.17
CA LEU A 128 -4.83 24.56 -16.10
C LEU A 128 -3.59 24.11 -15.33
N GLU A 129 -2.46 24.80 -15.50
CA GLU A 129 -1.24 24.56 -14.73
C GLU A 129 -1.46 24.89 -13.24
N ALA A 130 -2.08 26.02 -12.92
CA ALA A 130 -2.44 26.39 -11.56
C ALA A 130 -3.44 25.41 -10.95
N LYS A 131 -4.45 24.95 -11.71
CA LYS A 131 -5.39 23.90 -11.26
C LYS A 131 -4.66 22.59 -10.97
N LYS A 132 -3.69 22.21 -11.82
CA LYS A 132 -2.84 21.03 -11.60
C LYS A 132 -2.02 21.19 -10.32
N ILE A 133 -1.35 22.32 -10.14
CA ILE A 133 -0.59 22.65 -8.93
C ILE A 133 -1.51 22.66 -7.70
N LEU A 134 -2.73 23.20 -7.81
CA LEU A 134 -3.71 23.22 -6.72
C LEU A 134 -4.21 21.81 -6.38
N LEU A 135 -4.39 20.92 -7.36
CA LEU A 135 -4.69 19.51 -7.12
C LEU A 135 -3.50 18.80 -6.46
N GLU A 136 -2.26 19.13 -6.85
CA GLU A 136 -1.04 18.64 -6.20
C GLU A 136 -0.91 19.16 -4.75
N ILE A 137 -1.32 20.40 -4.48
CA ILE A 137 -1.33 21.01 -3.15
C ILE A 137 -2.49 20.48 -2.30
N ALA A 138 -3.69 20.35 -2.86
CA ALA A 138 -4.90 19.89 -2.17
C ALA A 138 -4.85 18.39 -1.85
N ALA A 139 -4.10 17.60 -2.62
CA ALA A 139 -3.75 16.22 -2.27
C ALA A 139 -2.80 16.13 -1.05
N GLY A 140 -2.32 17.27 -0.54
CA GLY A 140 -1.18 17.36 0.36
C GLY A 140 0.07 16.95 -0.41
N GLN A 141 1.07 17.84 -0.49
CA GLN A 141 2.39 17.44 -0.99
C GLN A 141 2.94 16.27 -0.16
N ARG A 142 2.65 15.03 -0.56
CA ARG A 142 3.43 13.85 -0.20
C ARG A 142 4.56 13.78 -1.21
N ASN A 143 5.48 14.72 -1.10
CA ASN A 143 6.63 14.81 -1.99
C ASN A 143 7.52 13.62 -1.69
N ILE A 144 7.52 12.63 -2.59
CA ILE A 144 8.49 11.53 -2.53
C ILE A 144 9.88 12.13 -2.67
N SER A 145 10.63 12.12 -1.58
CA SER A 145 11.99 12.63 -1.51
C SER A 145 12.97 11.49 -1.29
N PHE A 146 13.99 11.40 -2.15
CA PHE A 146 15.12 10.50 -1.94
C PHE A 146 15.91 10.98 -0.71
N GLN A 147 16.31 10.04 0.15
CA GLN A 147 17.06 10.34 1.36
C GLN A 147 18.47 9.75 1.30
N GLN A 148 18.57 8.43 1.22
CA GLN A 148 19.84 7.72 1.35
C GLN A 148 19.78 6.37 0.64
N VAL A 149 20.94 5.89 0.19
CA VAL A 149 21.15 4.52 -0.28
C VAL A 149 22.11 3.79 0.68
N LEU A 150 21.86 2.51 0.93
CA LEU A 150 22.71 1.62 1.71
C LEU A 150 22.97 0.33 0.93
N THR A 151 24.24 0.02 0.68
CA THR A 151 24.67 -1.26 0.14
C THR A 151 24.56 -2.32 1.23
N LEU A 152 23.86 -3.42 0.94
CA LEU A 152 23.66 -4.49 1.89
C LEU A 152 24.81 -5.50 1.83
N PRO A 153 25.22 -6.07 2.97
CA PRO A 153 26.27 -7.08 3.01
C PRO A 153 25.80 -8.38 2.33
N HIS A 154 26.73 -9.06 1.67
CA HIS A 154 26.55 -10.37 1.07
C HIS A 154 27.65 -11.31 1.54
N HIS A 155 27.29 -12.54 1.91
CA HIS A 155 28.28 -13.57 2.21
C HIS A 155 28.70 -14.35 0.97
N ARG A 156 27.84 -14.45 -0.03
CA ARG A 156 28.07 -15.27 -1.23
C ARG A 156 27.49 -14.61 -2.49
N PRO A 157 28.18 -14.76 -3.64
CA PRO A 157 27.61 -14.38 -4.94
C PRO A 157 26.29 -15.13 -5.18
N GLY A 158 25.22 -14.40 -5.51
CA GLY A 158 23.89 -14.95 -5.75
C GLY A 158 22.96 -14.95 -4.52
N SER A 159 23.45 -14.56 -3.35
CA SER A 159 22.61 -14.28 -2.17
C SER A 159 21.68 -13.11 -2.47
N GLN A 160 20.39 -13.26 -2.18
CA GLN A 160 19.37 -12.24 -2.49
C GLN A 160 18.40 -12.10 -1.33
N PHE A 161 18.11 -10.85 -0.96
CA PHE A 161 17.07 -10.56 0.01
C PHE A 161 15.69 -10.90 -0.58
N SER A 162 14.95 -11.75 0.13
CA SER A 162 13.67 -12.31 -0.31
C SER A 162 12.48 -11.61 0.33
N CYS A 163 12.58 -11.26 1.61
CA CYS A 163 11.49 -10.66 2.37
C CYS A 163 12.01 -9.74 3.48
N GLY A 164 11.11 -8.95 4.06
CA GLY A 164 11.43 -8.10 5.20
C GLY A 164 10.20 -7.59 5.92
N THR A 165 10.40 -7.10 7.14
CA THR A 165 9.37 -6.42 7.93
C THR A 165 9.96 -5.29 8.73
N VAL A 166 9.14 -4.29 9.01
CA VAL A 166 9.45 -3.22 9.97
C VAL A 166 9.16 -3.74 11.38
N ARG A 167 9.98 -3.33 12.36
CA ARG A 167 9.73 -3.51 13.79
C ARG A 167 9.40 -2.15 14.42
N PRO A 168 8.11 -1.77 14.52
CA PRO A 168 7.70 -0.45 14.99
C PRO A 168 8.20 -0.09 16.39
N CYS A 169 8.40 -1.09 17.27
CA CYS A 169 8.87 -0.85 18.64
C CYS A 169 10.28 -0.26 18.72
N SER A 170 11.13 -0.51 17.73
CA SER A 170 12.54 -0.09 17.75
C SER A 170 12.94 0.73 16.52
N ASN A 171 11.98 1.06 15.64
CA ASN A 171 12.21 1.70 14.35
C ASN A 171 13.27 1.01 13.47
N ASP A 172 13.48 -0.29 13.67
CA ASP A 172 14.38 -1.09 12.85
C ASP A 172 13.64 -1.78 11.73
N VAL A 173 14.38 -2.13 10.69
CA VAL A 173 13.91 -3.02 9.64
C VAL A 173 14.71 -4.30 9.62
N CYS A 174 13.97 -5.40 9.52
CA CYS A 174 14.51 -6.73 9.48
C CYS A 174 14.34 -7.26 8.06
N LEU A 175 15.44 -7.62 7.41
CA LEU A 175 15.47 -8.22 6.09
C LEU A 175 15.98 -9.65 6.20
N CYS A 176 15.45 -10.53 5.36
CA CYS A 176 15.89 -11.91 5.25
C CYS A 176 16.33 -12.21 3.83
N ASN A 177 17.31 -13.10 3.69
CA ASN A 177 17.75 -13.59 2.40
C ASN A 177 17.35 -15.06 2.18
N ASN A 178 17.57 -15.50 0.96
CA ASN A 178 17.33 -16.87 0.51
C ASN A 178 18.32 -17.90 1.09
N GLU A 179 19.35 -17.47 1.83
CA GLU A 179 20.33 -18.34 2.48
C GLU A 179 20.02 -18.59 3.96
N GLY A 180 18.88 -18.09 4.46
CA GLY A 180 18.47 -18.29 5.84
C GLY A 180 19.11 -17.30 6.83
N GLU A 181 19.59 -16.16 6.34
CA GLU A 181 20.24 -15.11 7.10
C GLU A 181 19.29 -13.92 7.32
N ILE A 182 19.53 -13.21 8.42
CA ILE A 182 18.76 -12.05 8.87
C ILE A 182 19.67 -10.83 8.99
N CYS A 183 19.27 -9.74 8.34
CA CYS A 183 19.92 -8.44 8.40
C CYS A 183 19.02 -7.46 9.16
N LEU A 184 19.54 -6.85 10.22
CA LEU A 184 18.85 -5.80 10.96
C LEU A 184 19.43 -4.45 10.55
N ILE A 185 18.56 -3.53 10.18
CA ILE A 185 18.90 -2.21 9.68
C ILE A 185 18.30 -1.17 10.62
N ASN A 186 19.16 -0.29 11.12
CA ASN A 186 18.72 0.90 11.82
C ASN A 186 18.11 1.85 10.80
N ILE A 187 16.90 2.31 11.05
CA ILE A 187 16.35 3.44 10.33
C ILE A 187 16.23 4.54 11.37
N GLU A 188 17.34 5.19 11.70
CA GLU A 188 17.35 6.43 12.49
C GLU A 188 17.60 7.61 11.54
N SER A 189 18.39 8.61 11.93
CA SER A 189 18.79 9.71 11.05
C SER A 189 19.69 9.24 9.91
N ASP A 190 20.52 8.22 10.15
CA ASP A 190 21.34 7.56 9.13
C ASP A 190 21.00 6.07 9.06
N ILE A 191 20.76 5.54 7.84
CA ILE A 191 20.52 4.12 7.66
C ILE A 191 21.83 3.33 7.75
N THR A 192 21.89 2.38 8.68
CA THR A 192 23.08 1.59 8.96
C THR A 192 22.72 0.14 9.28
N VAL A 193 23.60 -0.80 8.93
CA VAL A 193 23.43 -2.21 9.28
C VAL A 193 23.80 -2.40 10.76
N LYS A 194 22.84 -2.83 11.60
CA LYS A 194 23.06 -3.14 13.02
C LYS A 194 23.70 -4.51 13.20
N SER A 195 23.21 -5.49 12.47
CA SER A 195 23.69 -6.87 12.59
C SER A 195 23.31 -7.69 11.37
N PHE A 196 24.10 -8.72 11.10
CA PHE A 196 23.83 -9.70 10.06
C PHE A 196 24.17 -11.10 10.61
N ASN A 197 23.21 -12.03 10.62
CA ASN A 197 23.38 -13.34 11.24
C ASN A 197 22.66 -14.45 10.48
N GLY A 198 23.26 -15.65 10.39
CA GLY A 198 22.57 -16.86 9.93
C GLY A 198 21.62 -17.41 10.98
N ILE A 199 20.40 -17.80 10.58
CA ILE A 199 19.38 -18.43 11.44
C ILE A 199 19.19 -19.90 11.08
N THR A 200 18.96 -20.16 9.78
CA THR A 200 18.68 -21.47 9.23
C THR A 200 19.51 -21.70 7.97
N LEU A 201 19.50 -22.91 7.46
CA LEU A 201 20.09 -23.26 6.15
C LEU A 201 19.05 -23.29 5.03
N SER A 202 17.78 -23.11 5.38
CA SER A 202 16.64 -23.12 4.45
C SER A 202 16.28 -21.71 4.00
N ASP A 203 15.72 -21.58 2.80
CA ASP A 203 15.22 -20.30 2.27
C ASP A 203 14.11 -19.74 3.17
N ILE A 204 14.30 -18.50 3.64
CA ILE A 204 13.27 -17.75 4.37
C ILE A 204 12.38 -17.05 3.33
N LYS A 205 11.15 -17.53 3.20
CA LYS A 205 10.18 -17.02 2.22
C LYS A 205 9.44 -15.78 2.73
N CYS A 206 9.15 -15.72 4.02
CA CYS A 206 8.32 -14.66 4.59
C CYS A 206 8.65 -14.36 6.06
N ILE A 207 8.38 -13.12 6.44
CA ILE A 207 8.58 -12.62 7.81
C ILE A 207 7.46 -11.65 8.15
N ALA A 208 6.97 -11.68 9.39
CA ALA A 208 5.96 -10.75 9.87
C ALA A 208 6.21 -10.32 11.32
N TYR A 209 6.08 -9.01 11.55
CA TYR A 209 5.94 -8.47 12.90
C TYR A 209 4.51 -8.66 13.40
N ILE A 210 4.39 -9.21 14.61
CA ILE A 210 3.12 -9.51 15.28
C ILE A 210 3.04 -8.70 16.58
N PRO A 211 2.12 -7.73 16.67
CA PRO A 211 2.07 -6.84 17.82
C PRO A 211 1.63 -7.55 19.11
N SER A 212 1.97 -6.92 20.24
CA SER A 212 1.48 -7.29 21.57
C SER A 212 -0.02 -7.03 21.72
N ASN A 213 -0.64 -7.68 22.71
CA ASN A 213 -2.07 -7.53 22.96
C ASN A 213 -2.38 -6.14 23.56
N LYS A 214 -3.13 -5.29 22.84
CA LYS A 214 -3.43 -3.89 23.22
C LYS A 214 -4.33 -3.75 24.46
N ILE A 215 -4.94 -4.83 24.96
CA ILE A 215 -5.96 -4.80 26.02
C ILE A 215 -5.45 -4.20 27.36
N ARG A 216 -4.14 -4.06 27.58
CA ARG A 216 -3.60 -3.56 28.85
C ARG A 216 -2.74 -2.29 28.82
N GLN A 217 -2.48 -1.65 27.68
CA GLN A 217 -1.71 -0.39 27.70
C GLN A 217 -2.39 0.74 28.51
N LYS A 218 -3.70 0.64 28.81
CA LYS A 218 -4.39 1.55 29.74
C LYS A 218 -4.29 1.17 31.22
N ALA A 219 -3.88 -0.05 31.59
CA ALA A 219 -3.84 -0.50 32.98
C ALA A 219 -2.42 -0.65 33.56
N SER A 220 -1.36 -0.48 32.75
CA SER A 220 0.02 -0.38 33.23
C SER A 220 0.48 1.06 33.50
N SER A 221 -0.30 2.07 33.11
CA SER A 221 -0.01 3.50 33.36
C SER A 221 -0.50 4.02 34.73
N ILE A 222 -1.02 3.15 35.62
CA ILE A 222 -1.53 3.53 36.96
C ILE A 222 -0.79 2.76 38.07
N LYS A 223 0.51 2.50 37.91
CA LYS A 223 1.35 2.00 39.02
C LYS A 223 2.71 2.69 39.04
N SER A 224 2.71 3.98 39.37
CA SER A 224 3.86 4.65 40.02
C SER A 224 3.47 6.08 40.44
N THR A 225 2.98 6.23 41.66
CA THR A 225 3.29 7.34 42.58
C THR A 225 2.59 7.06 43.91
N ASN A 226 3.27 6.36 44.81
CA ASN A 226 3.08 6.56 46.25
C ASN A 226 4.46 6.46 46.90
N HIS A 227 5.20 7.56 46.79
CA HIS A 227 6.22 7.89 47.79
C HIS A 227 5.47 8.34 49.04
N GLU A 228 5.28 7.45 50.01
CA GLU A 228 4.88 7.87 51.35
C GLU A 228 6.07 8.57 52.03
N ARG A 229 6.02 9.90 52.04
CA ARG A 229 6.78 10.74 52.95
C ARG A 229 6.24 10.53 54.37
N LYS A 230 7.10 10.08 55.28
CA LYS A 230 6.90 10.16 56.73
C LYS A 230 6.66 11.62 57.14
N THR A 231 5.50 11.92 57.70
CA THR A 231 5.30 13.07 58.59
C THR A 231 4.42 12.66 59.78
N SER A 232 5.02 12.79 60.95
CA SER A 232 4.50 12.57 62.30
C SER A 232 3.38 13.55 62.68
N TYR A 233 2.25 13.04 63.18
CA TYR A 233 1.43 13.75 64.17
C TYR A 233 0.81 12.77 65.18
N LEU A 234 0.99 13.15 66.45
CA LEU A 234 0.56 12.52 67.69
C LEU A 234 -0.88 12.97 68.01
N THR A 235 -1.82 12.08 68.36
CA THR A 235 -2.59 12.05 69.65
C THR A 235 -3.88 11.19 69.64
N LYS A 236 -4.00 10.35 70.69
CA LYS A 236 -5.17 9.93 71.52
C LYS A 236 -6.33 9.12 70.87
N GLN A 237 -6.41 7.79 71.10
CA GLN A 237 -7.09 7.04 72.22
C GLN A 237 -8.61 6.77 71.98
N PRO A 238 -9.29 5.74 72.57
CA PRO A 238 -8.83 4.64 73.47
C PRO A 238 -9.40 3.20 73.22
N SER A 239 -8.74 2.20 73.84
CA SER A 239 -9.19 0.92 74.51
C SER A 239 -10.39 0.09 73.96
N THR A 240 -10.42 -1.26 73.94
CA THR A 240 -10.28 -2.24 75.07
C THR A 240 -10.17 -3.72 74.59
N ASN A 241 -9.36 -4.54 75.30
CA ASN A 241 -9.49 -5.98 75.71
C ASN A 241 -9.69 -7.09 74.63
N SER A 242 -9.14 -8.32 74.70
CA SER A 242 -8.56 -9.16 75.78
C SER A 242 -7.84 -10.40 75.17
N ASP A 243 -6.78 -10.89 75.86
CA ASP A 243 -6.34 -12.31 76.11
C ASP A 243 -6.10 -13.29 74.92
N ASP A 244 -5.06 -14.13 74.83
CA ASP A 244 -4.32 -14.94 75.82
C ASP A 244 -2.91 -15.43 75.32
N THR A 245 -1.93 -15.50 76.27
CA THR A 245 -0.79 -16.45 76.49
C THR A 245 0.14 -16.94 75.31
N ILE A 246 1.47 -16.69 75.21
CA ILE A 246 2.70 -17.01 76.01
C ILE A 246 3.09 -18.54 75.99
N PRO A 247 4.39 -19.00 75.89
CA PRO A 247 5.63 -18.40 75.33
C PRO A 247 6.81 -19.40 74.95
N ILE A 248 8.04 -18.83 74.78
CA ILE A 248 9.39 -19.26 75.25
C ILE A 248 10.41 -19.92 74.27
N ASP A 249 11.50 -19.16 74.12
CA ASP A 249 12.95 -19.43 74.11
C ASP A 249 13.61 -20.41 73.12
N SER A 250 14.57 -19.90 72.35
CA SER A 250 15.98 -19.91 72.81
C SER A 250 16.89 -19.11 71.87
N LEU A 251 17.40 -18.00 72.38
CA LEU A 251 18.62 -17.34 71.93
C LEU A 251 19.83 -18.20 72.30
N LEU A 252 20.92 -18.13 71.53
CA LEU A 252 22.27 -17.93 72.07
C LEU A 252 23.24 -17.52 70.96
N ASP A 253 23.92 -16.42 71.26
CA ASP A 253 24.97 -15.73 70.53
C ASP A 253 26.28 -16.52 70.46
N SER A 254 27.19 -16.04 69.60
CA SER A 254 28.65 -15.83 69.82
C SER A 254 29.41 -16.17 68.52
N ASP A 255 29.91 -15.21 67.73
CA ASP A 255 31.10 -14.37 67.92
C ASP A 255 32.43 -15.03 67.46
N THR A 256 33.07 -14.31 66.52
CA THR A 256 34.51 -14.19 66.23
C THR A 256 35.30 -15.36 65.61
N SER A 257 35.96 -15.11 64.47
CA SER A 257 37.41 -14.85 64.41
C SER A 257 37.92 -14.71 62.97
N ASP A 258 38.77 -13.71 62.76
CA ASP A 258 39.46 -13.33 61.53
C ASP A 258 40.49 -14.36 61.03
N ASP A 259 40.88 -14.16 59.76
CA ASP A 259 42.26 -14.20 59.20
C ASP A 259 42.44 -15.03 57.90
N ASP A 260 42.70 -14.27 56.83
CA ASP A 260 43.72 -14.40 55.77
C ASP A 260 44.17 -15.79 55.27
N ASP A 261 44.08 -16.02 53.95
CA ASP A 261 45.29 -16.15 53.10
C ASP A 261 45.02 -16.30 51.58
N ILE A 262 46.03 -15.89 50.82
CA ILE A 262 46.07 -15.60 49.37
C ILE A 262 46.68 -16.76 48.54
N SER A 263 46.25 -16.90 47.27
CA SER A 263 46.89 -17.56 46.10
C SER A 263 46.96 -19.10 46.08
N HIS A 264 46.89 -19.85 44.97
CA HIS A 264 47.37 -19.68 43.60
C HIS A 264 46.55 -20.52 42.59
N ASP A 265 46.72 -20.16 41.31
CA ASP A 265 46.21 -20.75 40.07
C ASP A 265 46.38 -22.27 39.90
N ASP A 266 45.46 -22.90 39.14
CA ASP A 266 45.85 -23.73 38.00
C ASP A 266 44.69 -23.98 37.02
N ASN A 267 45.00 -23.83 35.72
CA ASN A 267 44.12 -24.08 34.58
C ASN A 267 43.87 -25.59 34.36
N LEU A 268 42.64 -25.99 34.03
CA LEU A 268 42.25 -26.59 32.73
C LEU A 268 40.83 -27.21 32.77
N SER A 269 40.04 -26.81 31.76
CA SER A 269 38.84 -27.43 31.17
C SER A 269 38.41 -28.84 31.58
N LEU A 270 37.09 -29.03 31.75
CA LEU A 270 36.27 -30.01 30.99
C LEU A 270 34.76 -29.78 31.24
N ASN A 271 34.01 -29.68 30.13
CA ASN A 271 32.55 -29.61 30.05
C ASN A 271 31.87 -30.78 30.78
N THR A 272 30.69 -30.58 31.38
CA THR A 272 29.46 -31.30 30.99
C THR A 272 28.19 -30.80 31.71
N VAL A 273 27.21 -30.43 30.87
CA VAL A 273 25.75 -30.53 31.03
C VAL A 273 25.07 -29.82 32.20
N GLU A 274 24.57 -28.61 31.93
CA GLU A 274 23.22 -28.24 32.37
C GLU A 274 22.39 -27.97 31.11
N GLU A 275 21.50 -28.92 30.81
CA GLU A 275 20.41 -28.77 29.85
C GLU A 275 19.42 -27.74 30.41
N ASP A 276 19.43 -26.53 29.86
CA ASP A 276 18.38 -25.54 30.09
C ASP A 276 17.08 -26.01 29.41
N PHE A 277 16.25 -26.74 30.18
CA PHE A 277 14.85 -26.96 29.88
C PHE A 277 14.11 -25.61 29.86
N ILE A 278 13.96 -25.01 28.67
CA ILE A 278 13.05 -23.90 28.46
C ILE A 278 11.62 -24.44 28.52
N ASN A 279 10.86 -24.00 29.51
CA ASN A 279 9.45 -24.34 29.69
C ASN A 279 8.64 -23.78 28.50
N GLU A 280 8.11 -24.65 27.63
CA GLU A 280 7.40 -24.32 26.38
C GLU A 280 6.09 -23.50 26.54
N GLN A 281 5.70 -23.12 27.75
CA GLN A 281 4.35 -22.64 28.06
C GLN A 281 4.17 -21.11 28.25
N GLN A 282 5.20 -20.27 28.11
CA GLN A 282 5.02 -18.82 28.31
C GLN A 282 5.87 -17.96 27.36
N ILE A 283 5.47 -17.87 26.09
CA ILE A 283 5.84 -16.66 25.31
C ILE A 283 5.14 -15.47 25.97
N SER A 284 5.92 -14.44 26.30
CA SER A 284 5.44 -13.23 26.98
C SER A 284 4.34 -12.49 26.19
N LYS A 285 3.66 -11.56 26.86
CA LYS A 285 2.57 -10.71 26.32
C LYS A 285 3.06 -9.67 25.30
N ASP A 286 4.34 -9.70 24.95
CA ASP A 286 5.01 -8.70 24.14
C ASP A 286 4.92 -9.01 22.64
N ALA A 287 5.44 -8.10 21.82
CA ALA A 287 5.40 -8.26 20.37
C ALA A 287 6.36 -9.37 19.93
N THR A 288 5.99 -10.13 18.90
CA THR A 288 6.76 -11.26 18.38
C THR A 288 7.09 -11.06 16.91
N LEU A 289 8.17 -11.67 16.44
CA LEU A 289 8.60 -11.72 15.05
C LEU A 289 8.53 -13.17 14.58
N TRP A 290 7.76 -13.44 13.53
CA TRP A 290 7.57 -14.79 12.99
C TRP A 290 8.21 -14.89 11.62
N LEU A 291 8.95 -15.96 11.37
CA LEU A 291 9.61 -16.26 10.09
C LEU A 291 9.13 -17.62 9.58
N GLY A 292 8.79 -17.68 8.30
CA GLY A 292 8.40 -18.90 7.61
C GLY A 292 9.42 -19.27 6.53
N THR A 293 9.75 -20.55 6.45
CA THR A 293 10.73 -21.09 5.51
C THR A 293 10.11 -22.00 4.45
N GLU A 294 10.91 -22.32 3.44
CA GLU A 294 10.52 -23.20 2.35
C GLU A 294 10.29 -24.66 2.78
N ASN A 295 10.99 -25.15 3.81
CA ASN A 295 10.83 -26.49 4.38
C ASN A 295 9.71 -26.58 5.45
N GLY A 296 8.99 -25.48 5.70
CA GLY A 296 7.87 -25.46 6.65
C GLY A 296 8.26 -25.34 8.12
N GLU A 297 9.43 -24.78 8.41
CA GLU A 297 9.81 -24.35 9.76
C GLU A 297 9.23 -22.96 10.02
N LEU A 298 8.52 -22.83 11.14
CA LEU A 298 8.05 -21.55 11.67
C LEU A 298 8.90 -21.17 12.88
N PHE A 299 9.70 -20.10 12.75
CA PHE A 299 10.50 -19.57 13.83
C PHE A 299 9.77 -18.40 14.49
N ILE A 300 9.66 -18.43 15.81
CA ILE A 300 8.98 -17.40 16.60
C ILE A 300 9.96 -16.81 17.60
N TYR A 301 10.20 -15.50 17.46
CA TYR A 301 11.08 -14.72 18.31
C TYR A 301 10.30 -13.64 19.04
N GLU A 302 10.69 -13.37 20.28
CA GLU A 302 10.17 -12.21 21.02
C GLU A 302 10.95 -10.95 20.60
N CYS A 303 10.26 -9.84 20.36
CA CYS A 303 10.92 -8.60 19.91
C CYS A 303 11.85 -7.99 20.98
N SER A 304 11.66 -8.34 22.25
CA SER A 304 12.48 -7.92 23.40
C SER A 304 13.84 -8.63 23.44
N GLN A 305 13.96 -9.79 22.79
CA GLN A 305 15.21 -10.55 22.76
C GLN A 305 16.27 -9.82 21.92
N THR A 306 17.50 -9.80 22.43
CA THR A 306 18.64 -9.29 21.67
C THR A 306 18.94 -10.21 20.48
N MET A 307 19.44 -9.65 19.37
CA MET A 307 19.69 -10.42 18.13
C MET A 307 20.64 -11.62 18.32
N LYS A 308 21.55 -11.56 19.31
CA LYS A 308 22.41 -12.69 19.69
C LYS A 308 21.61 -13.89 20.24
N SER A 309 20.41 -13.67 20.75
CA SER A 309 19.47 -14.72 21.17
C SER A 309 18.70 -15.29 19.97
N ILE A 310 18.28 -14.43 19.05
CA ILE A 310 17.59 -14.82 17.80
C ILE A 310 18.49 -15.75 16.96
N ALA A 311 19.76 -15.37 16.77
CA ALA A 311 20.74 -16.16 16.02
C ALA A 311 21.20 -17.46 16.72
N ARG A 312 21.01 -17.58 18.04
CA ARG A 312 21.37 -18.79 18.82
C ARG A 312 20.28 -19.87 18.86
N LYS A 313 19.24 -19.73 18.05
CA LYS A 313 18.06 -20.65 18.02
C LYS A 313 17.27 -20.69 19.33
N ASN A 314 17.27 -19.61 20.12
CA ASN A 314 16.42 -19.51 21.33
C ASN A 314 14.96 -19.16 21.02
N GLY A 315 14.55 -19.25 19.75
CA GLY A 315 13.16 -19.06 19.31
C GLY A 315 12.41 -20.38 19.32
N ILE A 316 11.09 -20.32 19.47
CA ILE A 316 10.25 -21.51 19.32
C ILE A 316 10.19 -21.88 17.85
N ILE A 317 10.54 -23.13 17.55
CA ILE A 317 10.50 -23.71 16.21
C ILE A 317 9.29 -24.63 16.15
N LYS A 318 8.35 -24.36 15.24
CA LYS A 318 7.21 -25.24 14.96
C LYS A 318 7.34 -25.80 13.55
N GLN A 319 7.29 -27.12 13.44
CA GLN A 319 7.42 -27.82 12.17
C GLN A 319 6.03 -28.08 11.56
N LEU A 320 5.74 -27.46 10.42
CA LEU A 320 4.50 -27.64 9.67
C LEU A 320 4.65 -28.60 8.47
N ASN A 321 5.89 -28.92 8.07
CA ASN A 321 6.22 -29.77 6.90
C ASN A 321 5.64 -29.28 5.56
N LEU A 322 5.19 -28.03 5.49
CA LEU A 322 4.67 -27.38 4.30
C LEU A 322 5.31 -26.00 4.17
N SER A 323 5.82 -25.68 2.98
CA SER A 323 6.41 -24.38 2.66
C SER A 323 5.48 -23.24 3.04
N ILE A 324 6.00 -22.21 3.71
CA ILE A 324 5.24 -21.06 4.21
C ILE A 324 5.52 -19.85 3.31
N HIS A 325 4.53 -19.41 2.53
CA HIS A 325 4.71 -18.34 1.53
C HIS A 325 4.38 -16.94 2.03
N SER A 326 3.46 -16.81 2.98
CA SER A 326 3.01 -15.51 3.50
C SER A 326 2.52 -15.64 4.94
N ILE A 327 2.83 -14.65 5.77
CA ILE A 327 2.37 -14.53 7.16
C ILE A 327 1.59 -13.22 7.30
N LEU A 328 0.40 -13.29 7.87
CA LEU A 328 -0.45 -12.13 8.06
C LEU A 328 -1.12 -12.16 9.43
N TYR A 329 -1.06 -11.03 10.14
CA TYR A 329 -1.69 -10.87 11.46
C TYR A 329 -2.93 -9.99 11.37
N THR A 330 -4.04 -10.45 11.96
CA THR A 330 -5.24 -9.64 12.20
C THR A 330 -6.11 -10.25 13.28
N ASP A 331 -6.86 -9.43 14.01
CA ASP A 331 -7.86 -9.88 15.00
C ASP A 331 -7.35 -10.95 15.97
N ASN A 332 -6.13 -10.78 16.49
CA ASN A 332 -5.49 -11.75 17.40
C ASN A 332 -5.30 -13.15 16.80
N LYS A 333 -5.20 -13.24 15.47
CA LYS A 333 -4.89 -14.45 14.72
C LYS A 333 -3.71 -14.20 13.81
N VAL A 334 -2.90 -15.23 13.62
CA VAL A 334 -1.87 -15.26 12.59
C VAL A 334 -2.27 -16.27 11.55
N PHE A 335 -2.33 -15.83 10.30
CA PHE A 335 -2.65 -16.61 9.13
C PHE A 335 -1.35 -16.92 8.40
N LEU A 336 -1.14 -18.20 8.07
CA LEU A 336 -0.02 -18.69 7.27
C LEU A 336 -0.56 -19.25 5.96
N ALA A 337 -0.04 -18.74 4.86
CA ALA A 337 -0.24 -19.29 3.53
C ALA A 337 0.74 -20.44 3.32
N LEU A 338 0.24 -21.65 3.12
CA LEU A 338 1.06 -22.85 2.94
C LEU A 338 0.98 -23.37 1.50
N ASN A 339 1.86 -24.33 1.18
CA ASN A 339 1.72 -25.19 0.00
C ASN A 339 0.36 -25.92 -0.01
N HIS A 340 -0.04 -26.37 -1.20
CA HIS A 340 -1.26 -27.14 -1.42
C HIS A 340 -2.55 -26.41 -1.03
N GLY A 341 -2.62 -25.09 -1.27
CA GLY A 341 -3.82 -24.30 -0.99
C GLY A 341 -4.26 -24.26 0.48
N LYS A 342 -3.38 -24.64 1.42
CA LYS A 342 -3.70 -24.77 2.85
C LYS A 342 -3.45 -23.47 3.60
N LEU A 343 -4.43 -23.06 4.39
CA LEU A 343 -4.36 -21.94 5.31
C LEU A 343 -4.20 -22.48 6.74
N CYS A 344 -3.11 -22.14 7.41
CA CYS A 344 -2.91 -22.45 8.83
C CYS A 344 -3.14 -21.21 9.69
N VAL A 345 -3.85 -21.35 10.80
CA VAL A 345 -4.26 -20.24 11.65
C VAL A 345 -3.90 -20.54 13.11
N PHE A 346 -3.05 -19.68 13.67
CA PHE A 346 -2.76 -19.63 15.10
C PHE A 346 -3.64 -18.57 15.76
N LYS A 347 -4.16 -18.87 16.94
CA LYS A 347 -5.04 -17.98 17.70
C LYS A 347 -4.39 -17.58 19.00
N ARG A 348 -4.56 -16.32 19.36
CA ARG A 348 -4.22 -15.83 20.69
C ARG A 348 -5.44 -15.94 21.59
N ASP A 349 -5.27 -16.49 22.79
CA ASP A 349 -6.31 -16.62 23.79
C ASP A 349 -6.65 -15.27 24.44
N LEU A 350 -7.63 -15.28 25.37
CA LEU A 350 -8.02 -14.09 26.12
C LEU A 350 -6.93 -13.58 27.08
N ASN A 351 -6.00 -14.46 27.49
CA ASN A 351 -4.88 -14.12 28.35
C ASN A 351 -3.72 -13.46 27.58
N GLY A 352 -3.79 -13.48 26.24
CA GLY A 352 -2.77 -12.95 25.35
C GLY A 352 -1.71 -13.98 24.94
N CYS A 353 -1.86 -15.23 25.33
CA CYS A 353 -0.97 -16.33 24.99
C CYS A 353 -1.37 -16.93 23.63
N TRP A 354 -0.38 -17.32 22.84
CA TRP A 354 -0.62 -18.03 21.58
C TRP A 354 -0.88 -19.51 21.83
N ASP A 355 -1.90 -20.05 21.20
CA ASP A 355 -2.14 -21.49 21.12
C ASP A 355 -1.38 -22.06 19.93
N PHE A 356 -0.24 -22.69 20.21
CA PHE A 356 0.59 -23.36 19.20
C PHE A 356 0.33 -24.84 19.06
N ASP A 357 -0.43 -25.43 19.99
CA ASP A 357 -0.62 -26.87 20.07
C ASP A 357 -1.84 -27.29 19.25
N SER A 358 -2.81 -26.39 19.07
CA SER A 358 -3.98 -26.64 18.24
C SER A 358 -4.17 -25.63 17.09
N PRO A 359 -3.23 -25.57 16.12
CA PRO A 359 -3.39 -24.73 14.93
C PRO A 359 -4.55 -25.22 14.07
N ILE A 360 -5.31 -24.28 13.50
CA ILE A 360 -6.41 -24.61 12.59
C ILE A 360 -5.89 -24.63 11.16
N ILE A 361 -5.96 -25.78 10.50
CA ILE A 361 -5.56 -25.94 9.09
C ILE A 361 -6.82 -26.14 8.24
N ARG A 362 -6.94 -25.40 7.13
CA ARG A 362 -8.06 -25.50 6.19
C ARG A 362 -7.58 -25.41 4.74
N SER A 363 -8.04 -26.32 3.89
CA SER A 363 -7.90 -26.16 2.44
C SER A 363 -8.93 -25.15 1.92
N ILE A 364 -8.48 -24.16 1.15
CA ILE A 364 -9.34 -23.11 0.59
C ILE A 364 -10.22 -23.66 -0.53
N GLU A 365 -9.65 -24.44 -1.46
CA GLU A 365 -10.38 -24.93 -2.63
C GLU A 365 -11.44 -25.96 -2.26
N GLU A 366 -11.13 -26.85 -1.31
CA GLU A 366 -12.09 -27.82 -0.78
C GLU A 366 -13.28 -27.12 -0.12
N ASN A 367 -13.01 -26.11 0.70
CA ASN A 367 -14.04 -25.30 1.37
C ASN A 367 -14.93 -24.57 0.35
N SER A 368 -14.33 -24.03 -0.71
CA SER A 368 -15.07 -23.41 -1.82
C SER A 368 -16.02 -24.39 -2.51
N ARG A 369 -15.60 -25.64 -2.73
CA ARG A 369 -16.44 -26.69 -3.34
C ARG A 369 -17.62 -27.09 -2.45
N LEU A 370 -17.37 -27.28 -1.16
CA LEU A 370 -18.41 -27.58 -0.15
C LEU A 370 -19.47 -26.47 -0.09
N SER A 371 -19.06 -25.21 -0.23
CA SER A 371 -19.97 -24.06 -0.26
C SER A 371 -20.76 -23.95 -1.57
N SER A 372 -20.21 -24.43 -2.70
CA SER A 372 -20.77 -24.23 -4.04
C SER A 372 -21.57 -25.41 -4.61
N ASN A 373 -21.77 -26.50 -3.84
CA ASN A 373 -22.49 -27.73 -4.26
C ASN A 373 -21.99 -28.35 -5.59
N LYS A 374 -20.78 -28.00 -6.05
CA LYS A 374 -20.20 -28.54 -7.29
C LYS A 374 -19.50 -29.87 -6.99
N THR A 375 -20.18 -30.96 -7.30
CA THR A 375 -19.63 -32.33 -7.26
C THR A 375 -19.29 -32.74 -8.69
N GLY A 376 -18.01 -32.77 -9.08
CA GLY A 376 -17.70 -33.15 -10.47
C GLY A 376 -16.23 -33.16 -10.93
N GLU A 377 -15.29 -32.56 -10.20
CA GLU A 377 -13.86 -32.62 -10.57
C GLU A 377 -13.08 -33.31 -9.46
N ASN A 378 -12.26 -34.31 -9.80
CA ASN A 378 -11.37 -35.00 -8.86
C ASN A 378 -10.46 -33.94 -8.20
N TYR A 379 -10.61 -33.76 -6.89
CA TYR A 379 -9.74 -32.89 -6.11
C TYR A 379 -8.49 -33.68 -5.75
N ASP A 380 -7.38 -33.40 -6.43
CA ASP A 380 -6.08 -33.95 -6.07
C ASP A 380 -5.43 -33.01 -5.06
N GLU A 381 -5.62 -33.30 -3.77
CA GLU A 381 -5.14 -32.46 -2.66
C GLU A 381 -3.62 -32.19 -2.74
N GLU A 382 -2.85 -33.18 -3.22
CA GLU A 382 -1.38 -33.08 -3.37
C GLU A 382 -0.93 -32.23 -4.58
N ASN A 383 -1.79 -32.01 -5.58
CA ASN A 383 -1.46 -31.23 -6.79
C ASN A 383 -2.05 -29.82 -6.78
N THR A 384 -2.59 -29.37 -5.65
CA THR A 384 -3.05 -28.00 -5.52
C THR A 384 -1.88 -27.03 -5.45
N ASP A 385 -2.01 -25.91 -6.15
CA ASP A 385 -1.03 -24.83 -6.14
C ASP A 385 -0.99 -24.14 -4.76
N PRO A 386 0.16 -23.54 -4.37
CA PRO A 386 0.28 -22.85 -3.09
C PRO A 386 -0.61 -21.61 -3.02
N ILE A 387 -0.92 -21.19 -1.79
CA ILE A 387 -1.40 -19.83 -1.57
C ILE A 387 -0.20 -18.90 -1.77
N SER A 388 -0.14 -18.20 -2.91
CA SER A 388 1.04 -17.41 -3.29
C SER A 388 1.17 -16.10 -2.51
N ILE A 389 0.05 -15.44 -2.24
CA ILE A 389 0.02 -14.16 -1.51
C ILE A 389 -1.31 -13.98 -0.78
N MET A 390 -1.24 -13.35 0.39
CA MET A 390 -2.41 -12.96 1.18
C MET A 390 -2.43 -11.45 1.42
N THR A 391 -3.63 -10.87 1.47
CA THR A 391 -3.84 -9.50 1.95
C THR A 391 -5.17 -9.37 2.69
N LEU A 392 -5.35 -8.28 3.43
CA LEU A 392 -6.64 -7.91 4.03
C LEU A 392 -7.28 -6.80 3.21
N ALA A 393 -8.57 -6.94 2.94
CA ALA A 393 -9.38 -5.87 2.36
C ALA A 393 -10.83 -6.00 2.80
N ALA A 394 -11.46 -4.86 3.14
CA ALA A 394 -12.84 -4.78 3.63
C ALA A 394 -13.19 -5.79 4.74
N GLY A 395 -12.27 -6.01 5.70
CA GLY A 395 -12.47 -6.95 6.82
C GLY A 395 -12.48 -8.43 6.42
N LYS A 396 -11.98 -8.77 5.22
CA LYS A 396 -11.88 -10.13 4.70
C LYS A 396 -10.44 -10.46 4.34
N LEU A 397 -10.11 -11.75 4.39
CA LEU A 397 -8.83 -12.27 3.96
C LEU A 397 -8.91 -12.60 2.47
N TRP A 398 -7.98 -12.07 1.68
CA TRP A 398 -7.86 -12.34 0.26
C TRP A 398 -6.66 -13.27 0.07
N CYS A 399 -6.90 -14.43 -0.54
CA CYS A 399 -5.87 -15.44 -0.80
C CYS A 399 -5.77 -15.67 -2.31
N ALA A 400 -4.57 -15.52 -2.87
CA ALA A 400 -4.30 -15.87 -4.25
C ALA A 400 -3.85 -17.33 -4.36
N ILE A 401 -4.48 -18.10 -5.24
CA ILE A 401 -4.03 -19.43 -5.66
C ILE A 401 -4.10 -19.44 -7.18
N ARG A 402 -2.95 -19.61 -7.84
CA ARG A 402 -2.80 -19.43 -9.29
C ARG A 402 -3.37 -18.07 -9.73
N ASP A 403 -4.25 -18.07 -10.73
CA ASP A 403 -4.96 -16.95 -11.35
C ASP A 403 -6.24 -16.54 -10.60
N LYS A 404 -6.60 -17.25 -9.53
CA LYS A 404 -7.84 -17.01 -8.76
C LYS A 404 -7.57 -16.32 -7.43
N ILE A 405 -8.48 -15.42 -7.08
CA ILE A 405 -8.59 -14.87 -5.74
C ILE A 405 -9.74 -15.55 -5.01
N TYR A 406 -9.46 -16.00 -3.80
CA TYR A 406 -10.45 -16.50 -2.85
C TYR A 406 -10.61 -15.51 -1.71
N VAL A 407 -11.85 -15.09 -1.46
CA VAL A 407 -12.18 -14.15 -0.39
C VAL A 407 -12.75 -14.94 0.79
N VAL A 408 -11.99 -14.98 1.88
CA VAL A 408 -12.22 -15.82 3.06
C VAL A 408 -12.66 -14.97 4.25
N CYS A 409 -13.67 -15.46 4.98
CA CYS A 409 -14.06 -14.83 6.25
C CYS A 409 -13.01 -15.14 7.34
N ILE A 410 -12.47 -14.10 7.97
CA ILE A 410 -11.45 -14.20 9.03
C ILE A 410 -11.94 -15.01 10.25
N ASN A 411 -13.25 -15.02 10.50
CA ASN A 411 -13.85 -15.69 11.65
C ASN A 411 -14.22 -17.15 11.40
N SER A 412 -14.97 -17.43 10.33
CA SER A 412 -15.41 -18.79 10.01
C SER A 412 -14.40 -19.58 9.19
N LEU A 413 -13.43 -18.91 8.57
CA LEU A 413 -12.48 -19.47 7.60
C LEU A 413 -13.16 -20.08 6.36
N ASN A 414 -14.40 -19.68 6.09
CA ASN A 414 -15.13 -20.13 4.91
C ASN A 414 -14.91 -19.18 3.74
N VAL A 415 -14.84 -19.76 2.54
CA VAL A 415 -14.77 -19.02 1.29
C VAL A 415 -16.13 -18.38 1.03
N GLN A 416 -16.15 -17.05 0.91
CA GLN A 416 -17.35 -16.27 0.63
C GLN A 416 -17.50 -15.95 -0.85
N HIS A 417 -16.39 -15.73 -1.55
CA HIS A 417 -16.38 -15.38 -2.95
C HIS A 417 -15.09 -15.84 -3.62
N SER A 418 -15.11 -16.05 -4.93
CA SER A 418 -13.93 -16.37 -5.72
C SER A 418 -14.09 -15.89 -7.16
N PHE A 419 -13.03 -15.36 -7.75
CA PHE A 419 -13.01 -14.89 -9.13
C PHE A 419 -11.60 -15.03 -9.75
N ILE A 420 -11.53 -15.04 -11.09
CA ILE A 420 -10.28 -15.09 -11.85
C ILE A 420 -9.82 -13.66 -12.15
N VAL A 421 -8.52 -13.38 -12.01
CA VAL A 421 -7.96 -12.02 -12.19
C VAL A 421 -7.53 -11.74 -13.62
N ASP A 422 -7.08 -12.77 -14.33
CA ASP A 422 -6.42 -12.66 -15.61
C ASP A 422 -6.79 -13.84 -16.52
N ASP A 423 -7.32 -13.53 -17.71
CA ASP A 423 -7.73 -14.53 -18.69
C ASP A 423 -6.55 -15.32 -19.27
N CYS A 424 -5.32 -14.81 -19.13
CA CYS A 424 -4.10 -15.50 -19.53
C CYS A 424 -3.68 -16.61 -18.54
N HIS A 425 -4.47 -16.88 -17.49
CA HIS A 425 -4.20 -17.88 -16.46
C HIS A 425 -2.82 -17.74 -15.78
N ARG A 426 -2.26 -16.53 -15.79
CA ARG A 426 -1.01 -16.21 -15.08
C ARG A 426 -1.31 -16.16 -13.59
N HIS A 427 -0.40 -16.68 -12.77
CA HIS A 427 -0.61 -16.63 -11.33
C HIS A 427 -0.53 -15.20 -10.80
N VAL A 428 -1.32 -14.89 -9.78
CA VAL A 428 -1.25 -13.63 -9.07
C VAL A 428 0.04 -13.60 -8.25
N SER A 429 0.91 -12.64 -8.56
CA SER A 429 2.23 -12.50 -7.94
C SER A 429 2.28 -11.37 -6.93
N CYS A 430 1.44 -10.34 -7.06
CA CYS A 430 1.45 -9.19 -6.16
C CYS A 430 0.03 -8.75 -5.81
N MET A 431 -0.16 -8.38 -4.54
CA MET A 431 -1.38 -7.73 -4.04
C MET A 431 -1.02 -6.63 -3.05
N ALA A 432 -1.69 -5.48 -3.14
CA ALA A 432 -1.54 -4.40 -2.17
C ALA A 432 -2.87 -3.70 -1.91
N THR A 433 -3.19 -3.41 -0.65
CA THR A 433 -4.47 -2.79 -0.26
C THR A 433 -4.28 -1.32 0.10
N SER A 434 -5.19 -0.43 -0.34
CA SER A 434 -5.19 0.98 0.08
C SER A 434 -5.50 1.15 1.58
N GLY A 435 -4.72 1.99 2.26
CA GLY A 435 -4.69 2.06 3.73
C GLY A 435 -5.90 2.73 4.38
N SER A 436 -6.42 3.84 3.83
CA SER A 436 -7.48 4.62 4.49
C SER A 436 -8.89 4.07 4.30
N SER A 437 -9.12 3.32 3.22
CA SER A 437 -10.44 2.75 2.93
C SER A 437 -10.46 1.22 3.01
N MET A 438 -9.32 0.54 2.86
CA MET A 438 -9.24 -0.93 2.65
C MET A 438 -10.27 -1.48 1.65
N HIS A 439 -10.86 -0.61 0.81
CA HIS A 439 -11.92 -0.93 -0.12
C HIS A 439 -11.37 -1.21 -1.52
N HIS A 440 -10.06 -1.07 -1.71
CA HIS A 440 -9.39 -1.16 -2.99
C HIS A 440 -8.18 -2.08 -2.88
N VAL A 441 -8.11 -3.05 -3.78
CA VAL A 441 -7.02 -4.02 -3.87
C VAL A 441 -6.36 -3.90 -5.24
N TRP A 442 -5.08 -3.59 -5.25
CA TRP A 442 -4.23 -3.63 -6.43
C TRP A 442 -3.69 -5.03 -6.62
N ILE A 443 -3.76 -5.54 -7.85
CA ILE A 443 -3.33 -6.89 -8.19
C ILE A 443 -2.47 -6.83 -9.46
N ALA A 444 -1.40 -7.62 -9.47
CA ALA A 444 -0.60 -7.91 -10.66
C ALA A 444 -0.35 -9.42 -10.79
N SER A 445 -0.35 -9.89 -12.03
CA SER A 445 -0.05 -11.28 -12.40
C SER A 445 1.42 -11.44 -12.75
N GLN A 446 1.96 -12.64 -12.57
CA GLN A 446 3.35 -12.97 -12.83
C GLN A 446 3.74 -12.67 -14.27
N GLY A 447 4.88 -12.01 -14.45
CA GLY A 447 5.39 -11.67 -15.79
C GLY A 447 4.52 -10.63 -16.52
N SER A 448 3.51 -10.07 -15.87
CA SER A 448 2.69 -8.99 -16.44
C SER A 448 3.27 -7.63 -16.09
N HIS A 449 3.15 -6.69 -17.03
CA HIS A 449 3.44 -5.27 -16.83
C HIS A 449 2.14 -4.45 -16.68
N GLU A 450 1.03 -5.15 -16.44
CA GLU A 450 -0.29 -4.58 -16.17
C GLU A 450 -0.63 -4.71 -14.70
N ILE A 451 -1.31 -3.70 -14.18
CA ILE A 451 -1.89 -3.69 -12.84
C ILE A 451 -3.39 -3.48 -12.94
N ARG A 452 -4.14 -4.11 -12.02
CA ARG A 452 -5.59 -4.02 -11.93
C ARG A 452 -6.00 -3.57 -10.53
N LEU A 453 -7.01 -2.71 -10.45
CA LEU A 453 -7.61 -2.25 -9.21
C LEU A 453 -8.99 -2.87 -9.05
N TYR A 454 -9.21 -3.60 -7.96
CA TYR A 454 -10.47 -4.23 -7.64
C TYR A 454 -11.16 -3.53 -6.46
N HIS A 455 -12.49 -3.43 -6.53
CA HIS A 455 -13.30 -3.03 -5.38
C HIS A 455 -13.46 -4.21 -4.40
N ALA A 456 -13.03 -4.04 -3.16
CA ALA A 456 -12.93 -5.12 -2.19
C ALA A 456 -14.27 -5.68 -1.69
N THR A 457 -15.37 -4.93 -1.84
CA THR A 457 -16.72 -5.40 -1.44
C THR A 457 -17.54 -5.94 -2.62
N HIS A 458 -17.34 -5.39 -3.82
CA HIS A 458 -18.13 -5.71 -5.00
C HIS A 458 -17.42 -6.71 -5.92
N PHE A 459 -16.11 -6.91 -5.70
CA PHE A 459 -15.25 -7.83 -6.45
C PHE A 459 -15.20 -7.55 -7.95
N VAL A 460 -15.37 -6.28 -8.32
CA VAL A 460 -15.30 -5.80 -9.71
C VAL A 460 -13.97 -5.10 -9.97
N CYS A 461 -13.43 -5.29 -11.18
CA CYS A 461 -12.28 -4.53 -11.67
C CYS A 461 -12.75 -3.10 -12.02
N LEU A 462 -12.16 -2.11 -11.37
CA LEU A 462 -12.48 -0.68 -11.55
C LEU A 462 -11.54 -0.01 -12.54
N PHE A 463 -10.27 -0.42 -12.53
CA PHE A 463 -9.23 0.26 -13.29
C PHE A 463 -8.13 -0.73 -13.68
N GLU A 464 -7.62 -0.57 -14.89
CA GLU A 464 -6.52 -1.37 -15.43
C GLU A 464 -5.58 -0.44 -16.19
N THR A 465 -4.28 -0.60 -15.96
CA THR A 465 -3.26 0.20 -16.64
C THR A 465 -1.94 -0.54 -16.76
N SER A 466 -1.10 -0.06 -17.67
CA SER A 466 0.21 -0.62 -17.98
C SER A 466 1.33 0.29 -17.49
N ILE A 467 2.32 -0.27 -16.79
CA ILE A 467 3.50 0.48 -16.33
C ILE A 467 4.49 0.81 -17.46
N ARG A 468 4.31 0.20 -18.64
CA ARG A 468 5.27 0.29 -19.76
C ARG A 468 5.57 1.73 -20.15
N THR A 469 4.55 2.59 -20.25
CA THR A 469 4.74 3.99 -20.65
C THR A 469 5.64 4.75 -19.68
N ALA A 470 5.44 4.59 -18.37
CA ALA A 470 6.26 5.26 -17.35
C ALA A 470 7.71 4.75 -17.37
N VAL A 471 7.90 3.45 -17.54
CA VAL A 471 9.23 2.83 -17.63
C VAL A 471 9.95 3.24 -18.91
N THR A 472 9.26 3.22 -20.06
CA THR A 472 9.83 3.66 -21.33
C THR A 472 10.28 5.11 -21.28
N GLN A 473 9.50 6.00 -20.66
CA GLN A 473 9.88 7.40 -20.46
C GLN A 473 11.18 7.55 -19.66
N LYS A 474 11.36 6.75 -18.60
CA LYS A 474 12.58 6.78 -17.79
C LYS A 474 13.80 6.15 -18.46
N LEU A 475 13.60 5.19 -19.36
CA LEU A 475 14.68 4.58 -20.13
C LEU A 475 14.99 5.32 -21.44
N GLN A 476 14.37 6.48 -21.71
CA GLN A 476 14.59 7.21 -22.98
C GLN A 476 16.05 7.61 -23.19
N ALA A 477 16.76 7.94 -22.12
CA ALA A 477 18.15 8.37 -22.16
C ALA A 477 19.15 7.20 -22.17
N CYS A 478 18.70 5.97 -21.93
CA CYS A 478 19.53 4.77 -21.94
C CYS A 478 19.77 4.26 -23.37
N ASP A 479 20.88 3.54 -23.55
CA ASP A 479 21.21 2.85 -24.79
C ASP A 479 20.07 1.97 -25.30
N ASP A 480 19.86 1.99 -26.61
CA ASP A 480 18.78 1.26 -27.28
C ASP A 480 18.78 -0.23 -26.94
N ILE A 481 19.96 -0.86 -26.83
CA ILE A 481 20.10 -2.27 -26.50
C ILE A 481 19.59 -2.54 -25.08
N ILE A 482 20.04 -1.73 -24.10
CA ILE A 482 19.62 -1.86 -22.70
C ILE A 482 18.11 -1.60 -22.59
N ARG A 483 17.62 -0.55 -23.26
CA ARG A 483 16.20 -0.18 -23.26
C ARG A 483 15.33 -1.30 -23.82
N VAL A 484 15.69 -1.88 -24.96
CA VAL A 484 14.96 -3.01 -25.58
C VAL A 484 14.98 -4.23 -24.67
N HIS A 485 16.13 -4.57 -24.07
CA HIS A 485 16.23 -5.69 -23.15
C HIS A 485 15.34 -5.51 -21.90
N LYS A 486 15.45 -4.36 -21.21
CA LYS A 486 14.65 -4.05 -20.02
C LYS A 486 13.16 -3.99 -20.32
N LEU A 487 12.74 -3.47 -21.48
CA LEU A 487 11.33 -3.42 -21.89
C LEU A 487 10.77 -4.75 -22.40
N GLY A 488 11.62 -5.63 -22.95
CA GLY A 488 11.26 -6.96 -23.41
C GLY A 488 10.97 -7.91 -22.26
N CYS A 489 11.69 -7.76 -21.14
CA CYS A 489 11.53 -8.54 -19.91
C CYS A 489 10.76 -7.78 -18.80
N LEU A 490 9.99 -6.75 -19.17
CA LEU A 490 9.31 -5.90 -18.20
C LEU A 490 8.14 -6.62 -17.52
N TYR A 491 8.14 -6.63 -16.19
CA TYR A 491 7.01 -7.05 -15.38
C TYR A 491 6.97 -6.29 -14.05
N VAL A 492 5.81 -6.33 -13.39
CA VAL A 492 5.60 -5.82 -12.03
C VAL A 492 6.18 -6.83 -11.04
N SER A 493 7.20 -6.42 -10.30
CA SER A 493 7.89 -7.31 -9.36
C SER A 493 7.32 -7.23 -7.95
N THR A 494 6.81 -6.07 -7.53
CA THR A 494 6.22 -5.87 -6.20
C THR A 494 5.25 -4.69 -6.20
N LEU A 495 4.26 -4.75 -5.32
CA LEU A 495 3.29 -3.68 -5.09
C LEU A 495 3.25 -3.36 -3.60
N HIS A 496 3.21 -2.08 -3.27
CA HIS A 496 3.04 -1.60 -1.90
C HIS A 496 2.22 -0.34 -1.89
N VAL A 497 1.34 -0.17 -0.89
CA VAL A 497 0.60 1.09 -0.73
C VAL A 497 1.02 1.73 0.58
N CYS A 498 1.44 2.99 0.50
CA CYS A 498 1.82 3.79 1.66
C CYS A 498 1.25 5.20 1.52
N LYS A 499 0.54 5.68 2.55
CA LYS A 499 -0.10 7.01 2.59
C LYS A 499 -0.82 7.37 1.28
N GLU A 500 -1.68 6.48 0.79
CA GLU A 500 -2.46 6.64 -0.45
C GLU A 500 -1.62 6.85 -1.73
N ILE A 501 -0.35 6.45 -1.71
CA ILE A 501 0.48 6.32 -2.89
C ILE A 501 0.68 4.83 -3.12
N LEU A 502 0.33 4.37 -4.31
CA LEU A 502 0.73 3.06 -4.80
C LEU A 502 2.17 3.15 -5.30
N TRP A 503 3.03 2.32 -4.75
CA TRP A 503 4.40 2.10 -5.15
C TRP A 503 4.49 0.77 -5.90
N ILE A 504 5.08 0.83 -7.08
CA ILE A 504 5.18 -0.30 -8.00
C ILE A 504 6.67 -0.52 -8.26
N GLY A 505 7.17 -1.64 -7.78
CA GLY A 505 8.49 -2.13 -8.17
C GLY A 505 8.41 -2.83 -9.51
N THR A 506 9.41 -2.63 -10.36
CA THR A 506 9.47 -3.24 -11.69
C THR A 506 10.71 -4.12 -11.83
N SER A 507 10.65 -5.08 -12.75
CA SER A 507 11.81 -5.92 -13.11
C SER A 507 12.98 -5.14 -13.71
N SER A 508 12.71 -3.94 -14.23
CA SER A 508 13.73 -3.03 -14.77
C SER A 508 14.49 -2.24 -13.69
N GLY A 509 14.02 -2.30 -12.44
CA GLY A 509 14.54 -1.57 -11.29
C GLY A 509 14.01 -0.15 -11.12
N ILE A 510 13.31 0.38 -12.13
CA ILE A 510 12.57 1.64 -12.01
C ILE A 510 11.41 1.46 -11.03
N ILE A 511 11.27 2.40 -10.09
CA ILE A 511 10.13 2.47 -9.18
C ILE A 511 9.09 3.40 -9.79
N VAL A 512 7.86 2.95 -9.89
CA VAL A 512 6.73 3.72 -10.44
C VAL A 512 5.75 4.02 -9.33
N ASN A 513 5.22 5.24 -9.27
CA ASN A 513 4.24 5.63 -8.27
C ASN A 513 2.94 6.16 -8.89
N LEU A 514 1.84 5.98 -8.16
CA LEU A 514 0.51 6.47 -8.50
C LEU A 514 -0.20 7.01 -7.26
N ILE A 515 -0.77 8.22 -7.36
CA ILE A 515 -1.54 8.85 -6.28
C ILE A 515 -2.99 8.33 -6.34
N ILE A 516 -3.42 7.61 -5.30
CA ILE A 516 -4.70 6.88 -5.29
C ILE A 516 -5.93 7.81 -5.18
N PRO A 517 -5.96 8.89 -4.37
CA PRO A 517 -7.17 9.71 -4.23
C PRO A 517 -7.58 10.36 -5.55
N GLN A 518 -6.59 10.84 -6.32
CA GLN A 518 -6.82 11.39 -7.66
C GLN A 518 -7.50 10.37 -8.59
N LEU A 519 -7.13 9.09 -8.49
CA LEU A 519 -7.76 8.02 -9.25
C LEU A 519 -9.21 7.77 -8.81
N ILE A 520 -9.45 7.67 -7.51
CA ILE A 520 -10.78 7.36 -6.97
C ILE A 520 -11.78 8.48 -7.28
N ASP A 521 -11.38 9.75 -7.13
CA ASP A 521 -12.23 10.89 -7.45
C ASP A 521 -12.61 10.90 -8.94
N LEU A 522 -11.65 10.60 -9.83
CA LEU A 522 -11.90 10.50 -11.27
C LEU A 522 -12.84 9.34 -11.62
N LEU A 523 -12.69 8.18 -10.95
CA LEU A 523 -13.56 7.02 -11.14
C LEU A 523 -15.00 7.29 -10.66
N SER A 524 -15.16 8.04 -9.57
CA SER A 524 -16.45 8.39 -8.97
C SER A 524 -17.24 9.39 -9.81
N ILE A 525 -16.58 10.43 -10.34
CA ILE A 525 -17.24 11.51 -11.09
C ILE A 525 -17.68 11.06 -12.49
N ASN A 526 -16.87 10.26 -13.17
CA ASN A 526 -17.00 10.04 -14.62
C ASN A 526 -17.58 8.67 -15.02
N GLY A 527 -18.01 7.85 -14.06
CA GLY A 527 -18.63 6.54 -14.32
C GLY A 527 -17.92 5.72 -15.40
N THR A 528 -16.72 5.18 -15.12
CA THR A 528 -16.01 4.22 -16.01
C THR A 528 -15.84 4.62 -17.49
N SER A 529 -15.98 5.90 -17.89
CA SER A 529 -15.75 6.30 -19.28
C SER A 529 -14.25 6.18 -19.62
N LYS A 530 -13.88 5.24 -20.50
CA LYS A 530 -12.48 4.92 -20.87
C LYS A 530 -11.67 6.13 -21.38
N LEU A 531 -12.32 7.15 -21.94
CA LEU A 531 -11.64 8.31 -22.54
C LEU A 531 -11.00 9.26 -21.51
N THR A 532 -11.56 9.37 -20.30
CA THR A 532 -11.08 10.29 -19.24
C THR A 532 -10.02 9.65 -18.34
N LEU A 533 -9.93 8.32 -18.31
CA LEU A 533 -8.89 7.58 -17.56
C LEU A 533 -7.48 7.75 -18.16
N ASN A 534 -7.38 8.18 -19.42
CA ASN A 534 -6.11 8.48 -20.07
C ASN A 534 -5.34 9.65 -19.44
N SER A 535 -5.95 10.43 -18.54
CA SER A 535 -5.25 11.48 -17.79
C SER A 535 -4.45 10.98 -16.60
N ILE A 536 -4.63 9.70 -16.19
CA ILE A 536 -3.91 9.13 -15.06
C ILE A 536 -2.48 8.82 -15.50
N GLN A 537 -1.54 9.60 -15.00
CA GLN A 537 -0.12 9.44 -15.31
C GLN A 537 0.59 8.67 -14.20
N LEU A 538 1.01 7.46 -14.53
CA LEU A 538 2.03 6.74 -13.77
C LEU A 538 3.34 7.51 -13.87
N LYS A 539 4.00 7.75 -12.74
CA LYS A 539 5.27 8.49 -12.70
C LYS A 539 6.40 7.55 -12.30
N GLY A 540 7.43 7.45 -13.14
CA GLY A 540 8.69 6.80 -12.77
C GLY A 540 9.54 7.71 -11.89
N LEU A 541 10.10 7.18 -10.82
CA LEU A 541 11.07 7.88 -9.97
C LEU A 541 12.44 7.96 -10.65
N THR A 542 13.27 8.89 -10.19
CA THR A 542 14.61 9.14 -10.75
C THR A 542 15.61 8.09 -10.31
N PHE A 543 15.63 7.80 -9.00
CA PHE A 543 16.46 6.75 -8.43
C PHE A 543 15.69 5.43 -8.42
N GLY A 544 16.43 4.35 -8.63
CA GLY A 544 15.90 3.00 -8.51
C GLY A 544 17.03 2.00 -8.44
N HIS A 545 16.72 0.79 -8.85
CA HIS A 545 17.64 -0.34 -8.86
C HIS A 545 18.13 -0.62 -10.27
N VAL A 546 19.25 -1.33 -10.39
CA VAL A 546 19.75 -1.76 -11.71
C VAL A 546 18.94 -2.94 -12.22
N GLY A 547 18.62 -3.88 -11.32
CA GLY A 547 17.76 -5.04 -11.56
C GLY A 547 16.42 -4.95 -10.83
N PRO A 548 15.70 -6.07 -10.71
CA PRO A 548 14.35 -6.09 -10.14
C PRO A 548 14.27 -5.50 -8.73
N VAL A 549 13.24 -4.68 -8.49
CA VAL A 549 12.85 -4.29 -7.13
C VAL A 549 12.22 -5.51 -6.46
N ARG A 550 12.83 -6.03 -5.39
CA ARG A 550 12.40 -7.29 -4.74
C ARG A 550 11.18 -7.09 -3.88
N PHE A 551 11.21 -6.11 -2.99
CA PHE A 551 10.08 -5.77 -2.13
C PHE A 551 10.19 -4.33 -1.63
N ILE A 552 9.06 -3.81 -1.15
CA ILE A 552 8.93 -2.44 -0.64
C ILE A 552 8.32 -2.52 0.76
N LEU A 553 8.88 -1.74 1.67
CA LEU A 553 8.40 -1.61 3.05
C LEU A 553 8.11 -0.15 3.37
N SER A 554 7.28 0.10 4.37
CA SER A 554 7.08 1.46 4.87
C SER A 554 6.95 1.51 6.39
N THR A 555 7.47 2.57 6.99
CA THR A 555 7.42 2.80 8.44
C THR A 555 7.08 4.25 8.75
N ASP A 556 6.33 4.48 9.83
CA ASP A 556 6.02 5.80 10.36
C ASP A 556 6.89 6.07 11.59
N LYS A 557 7.51 7.24 11.66
CA LYS A 557 8.27 7.71 12.83
C LYS A 557 7.65 8.97 13.40
N ASN A 558 7.45 8.97 14.71
CA ASN A 558 7.17 10.20 15.45
C ASN A 558 8.47 10.92 15.73
N ILE A 559 8.64 12.12 15.17
CA ILE A 559 9.75 13.01 15.49
C ILE A 559 9.20 14.05 16.46
N LEU A 560 9.72 14.07 17.69
CA LEU A 560 9.49 15.18 18.59
C LEU A 560 10.21 16.40 18.01
N SER A 561 9.47 17.44 17.66
CA SER A 561 10.05 18.75 17.36
C SER A 561 10.73 19.29 18.63
N THR A 562 11.91 19.87 18.48
CA THR A 562 12.62 20.55 19.57
C THR A 562 12.07 21.96 19.85
N THR A 563 11.10 22.41 19.06
CA THR A 563 10.31 23.62 19.26
C THR A 563 8.89 23.23 19.65
N ASP A 564 8.27 23.99 20.56
CA ASP A 564 6.96 23.76 21.23
C ASP A 564 5.72 23.48 20.32
N ASP A 565 5.90 23.28 19.02
CA ASP A 565 4.86 23.00 18.04
C ASP A 565 4.81 21.49 17.66
N GLY A 566 4.27 20.65 18.55
CA GLY A 566 3.68 19.34 18.22
C GLY A 566 4.57 18.23 17.64
N SER A 567 4.26 16.97 17.93
CA SER A 567 4.93 15.82 17.29
C SER A 567 4.58 15.75 15.80
N THR A 568 5.58 15.74 14.91
CA THR A 568 5.37 15.51 13.48
C THR A 568 5.66 14.04 13.14
N ILE A 569 4.75 13.39 12.40
CA ILE A 569 4.95 12.02 11.94
C ILE A 569 5.60 12.07 10.56
N LYS A 570 6.81 11.54 10.43
CA LYS A 570 7.45 11.33 9.12
C LYS A 570 7.25 9.89 8.68
N THR A 571 6.93 9.70 7.41
CA THR A 571 6.76 8.37 6.83
C THR A 571 7.91 8.07 5.90
N PHE A 572 8.55 6.92 6.12
CA PHE A 572 9.62 6.43 5.27
C PHE A 572 9.13 5.25 4.43
N VAL A 573 9.53 5.22 3.17
CA VAL A 573 9.35 4.08 2.27
C VAL A 573 10.73 3.54 1.91
N ILE A 574 10.86 2.23 1.84
CA ILE A 574 12.13 1.55 1.67
C ILE A 574 11.97 0.59 0.50
N THR A 575 12.82 0.73 -0.51
CA THR A 575 12.84 -0.20 -1.64
C THR A 575 14.12 -1.01 -1.60
N ILE A 576 13.99 -2.32 -1.75
CA ILE A 576 15.11 -3.26 -1.75
C ILE A 576 15.15 -3.90 -3.13
N GLY A 577 16.32 -3.94 -3.74
CA GLY A 577 16.51 -4.44 -5.10
C GLY A 577 17.97 -4.66 -5.44
N ASP A 578 18.21 -5.08 -6.68
CA ASP A 578 19.55 -5.40 -7.18
C ASP A 578 20.23 -4.15 -7.76
N GLY A 579 21.37 -3.75 -7.19
CA GLY A 579 22.07 -2.52 -7.59
C GLY A 579 21.34 -1.23 -7.21
N PHE A 580 22.01 -0.10 -7.43
CA PHE A 580 21.47 1.25 -7.34
C PHE A 580 21.74 1.98 -8.65
N GLU A 581 20.73 2.70 -9.16
CA GLU A 581 20.79 3.40 -10.44
C GLU A 581 20.11 4.77 -10.35
N ASP A 582 20.73 5.78 -10.97
CA ASP A 582 20.12 7.11 -11.17
C ASP A 582 19.75 7.29 -12.65
N PHE A 583 18.49 7.05 -12.98
CA PHE A 583 17.98 7.09 -14.35
C PHE A 583 17.94 8.49 -14.98
N ASN A 584 18.37 9.55 -14.26
CA ASN A 584 18.54 10.88 -14.83
C ASN A 584 20.00 11.18 -15.26
N ASN A 585 20.99 10.50 -14.67
CA ASN A 585 22.41 10.76 -14.93
C ASN A 585 23.00 9.65 -15.80
N ASN A 586 23.37 9.99 -17.03
CA ASN A 586 23.94 9.08 -18.02
C ASN A 586 25.43 8.77 -17.79
N ASP A 587 25.91 8.73 -16.55
CA ASP A 587 27.33 8.43 -16.32
C ASP A 587 27.64 6.99 -16.78
N GLU A 588 28.81 6.80 -17.41
CA GLU A 588 29.36 5.51 -17.88
C GLU A 588 29.60 4.48 -16.73
N THR A 589 29.09 4.75 -15.54
CA THR A 589 29.09 3.87 -14.37
C THR A 589 27.84 3.01 -14.24
N LEU A 590 26.91 3.07 -15.21
CA LEU A 590 25.83 2.09 -15.35
C LEU A 590 26.40 0.67 -15.25
N GLY A 591 25.91 -0.13 -14.31
CA GLY A 591 26.28 -1.53 -14.20
C GLY A 591 27.42 -1.89 -13.24
N LYS A 592 28.02 -0.92 -12.53
CA LYS A 592 29.23 -1.20 -11.70
C LYS A 592 28.96 -2.00 -10.43
N ASP A 593 27.76 -1.87 -9.84
CA ASP A 593 27.39 -2.49 -8.55
C ASP A 593 26.18 -3.44 -8.66
N ASP A 594 25.97 -4.06 -9.82
CA ASP A 594 24.82 -4.94 -10.11
C ASP A 594 24.78 -6.20 -9.25
N ALA A 595 25.93 -6.60 -8.72
CA ALA A 595 26.07 -7.81 -7.92
C ALA A 595 25.54 -7.66 -6.49
N LEU A 596 25.36 -6.43 -6.00
CA LEU A 596 25.00 -6.17 -4.60
C LEU A 596 23.57 -5.66 -4.48
N SER A 597 22.81 -6.23 -3.55
CA SER A 597 21.52 -5.68 -3.15
C SER A 597 21.70 -4.32 -2.47
N HIS A 598 20.85 -3.37 -2.85
CA HIS A 598 20.81 -2.04 -2.27
C HIS A 598 19.45 -1.79 -1.62
N LEU A 599 19.49 -1.01 -0.54
CA LEU A 599 18.34 -0.42 0.10
C LEU A 599 18.29 1.06 -0.24
N ILE A 600 17.16 1.55 -0.75
CA ILE A 600 16.92 2.96 -1.01
C ILE A 600 15.85 3.45 -0.05
N LEU A 601 16.16 4.51 0.69
CA LEU A 601 15.25 5.17 1.62
C LEU A 601 14.62 6.41 0.97
N TRP A 602 13.30 6.46 1.06
CA TRP A 602 12.44 7.54 0.63
C TRP A 602 11.71 8.14 1.82
N ASN A 603 11.47 9.45 1.81
CA ASN A 603 10.63 10.14 2.78
C ASN A 603 9.42 10.76 2.07
N LEU A 604 8.25 10.62 2.69
CA LEU A 604 6.94 11.04 2.18
C LEU A 604 6.42 12.33 2.81
#